data_AF-A0AAP5YAK9-F1
#
_entry.id   AF-A0AAP5YAK9-F1
#
_cell.length_a   1.000
_cell.length_b   1.000
_cell.length_c   1.000
_cell.angle_alpha   90.00
_cell.angle_beta   90.00
_cell.angle_gamma   90.00
#
_symmetry.space_group_name_H-M   'P 1'
#
loop_
_entity.id
_entity.type
_entity.pdbx_description
1 polymer ?
#
loop_
_entity_poly.entity_id
_entity_poly.type
_entity_poly.pdbx_seq_one_letter_code
_entity_poly.pdbx_strand_id
1 'polypeptide(L)'
;MAIPLSKLQKYFYVDKLVIHSLDLALYQASVVIDGEAQFITDDNGIFLRAHSLIEMQKKCRNIKANKQVLVHQSAYDEMVGLPEGKRDNQLEVLVRDTKLY
;
A
#
# COMPACT_ATOMS: atom_id res chain seq x y z
N MET A 1 2.79 7.50 10.06
CA MET A 1 4.26 7.73 10.02
C MET A 1 4.85 7.14 8.75
N ALA A 2 6.13 7.38 8.45
CA ALA A 2 6.79 6.88 7.23
C ALA A 2 8.09 6.13 7.55
N ILE A 3 8.46 5.16 6.71
CA ILE A 3 9.63 4.31 6.87
C ILE A 3 10.37 4.11 5.53
N PRO A 4 11.72 4.29 5.49
CA PRO A 4 12.48 4.05 4.26
C PRO A 4 12.47 2.57 3.84
N LEU A 5 12.36 2.34 2.52
CA LEU A 5 12.40 1.01 1.91
C LEU A 5 13.69 0.25 2.27
N SER A 6 14.83 0.94 2.30
CA SER A 6 16.13 0.35 2.67
C SER A 6 16.13 -0.22 4.09
N LYS A 7 15.38 0.39 5.01
CA LYS A 7 15.20 -0.08 6.38
C LYS A 7 14.31 -1.31 6.40
N LEU A 8 13.18 -1.28 5.68
CA LEU A 8 12.24 -2.41 5.58
C LEU A 8 12.87 -3.67 5.00
N GLN A 9 13.75 -3.55 4.01
CA GLN A 9 14.42 -4.69 3.40
C GLN A 9 15.37 -5.43 4.37
N LYS A 10 15.73 -4.81 5.49
CA LYS A 10 16.55 -5.42 6.55
C LYS A 10 15.70 -6.09 7.64
N TYR A 11 14.38 -5.86 7.66
CA TYR A 11 13.49 -6.54 8.61
C TYR A 11 13.32 -8.02 8.25
N PHE A 12 13.11 -8.85 9.27
CA PHE A 12 12.82 -10.27 9.06
C PHE A 12 11.44 -10.48 8.42
N TYR A 13 10.39 -9.85 8.97
CA TYR A 13 9.02 -9.91 8.45
C TYR A 13 8.22 -8.65 8.85
N VAL A 14 7.20 -8.31 8.07
CA VAL A 14 6.14 -7.34 8.40
C VAL A 14 4.76 -7.99 8.32
N ASP A 15 3.78 -7.48 9.05
CA ASP A 15 2.46 -8.09 9.17
C ASP A 15 1.69 -8.04 7.84
N LYS A 16 1.70 -6.88 7.20
CA LYS A 16 0.96 -6.65 5.95
C LYS A 16 1.68 -5.62 5.09
N LEU A 17 1.87 -5.94 3.80
CA LEU A 17 2.19 -4.96 2.76
C LEU A 17 0.87 -4.49 2.12
N VAL A 18 0.61 -3.20 2.16
CA VAL A 18 -0.59 -2.58 1.61
C VAL A 18 -0.19 -1.74 0.40
N ILE A 19 -0.74 -2.07 -0.75
CA ILE A 19 -0.63 -1.28 -1.98
C ILE A 19 -1.91 -0.48 -2.12
N HIS A 20 -1.80 0.84 -2.08
CA HIS A 20 -2.92 1.77 -2.27
C HIS A 20 -3.06 2.10 -3.74
N SER A 21 -4.22 1.79 -4.31
CA SER A 21 -4.64 2.21 -5.64
C SER A 21 -5.31 3.57 -5.54
N LEU A 22 -4.60 4.60 -5.98
CA LEU A 22 -5.04 5.98 -6.05
C LEU A 22 -5.47 6.32 -7.49
N ASP A 23 -5.88 7.57 -7.70
CA ASP A 23 -6.28 8.08 -9.00
C ASP A 23 -5.16 8.06 -10.04
N LEU A 24 -5.53 8.11 -11.32
CA LEU A 24 -4.61 8.20 -12.47
C LEU A 24 -3.58 7.06 -12.52
N ALA A 25 -4.01 5.87 -12.12
CA ALA A 25 -3.17 4.67 -12.01
C ALA A 25 -1.94 4.88 -11.10
N LEU A 26 -2.03 5.78 -10.12
CA LEU A 26 -0.97 5.98 -9.13
C LEU A 26 -1.09 4.94 -8.03
N TYR A 27 0.00 4.24 -7.77
CA TYR A 27 0.10 3.28 -6.67
C TYR A 27 1.07 3.81 -5.63
N GLN A 28 0.70 3.70 -4.35
CA GLN A 28 1.57 3.99 -3.20
C GLN A 28 1.65 2.76 -2.30
N ALA A 29 2.71 2.61 -1.50
CA ALA A 29 2.84 1.49 -0.58
C ALA A 29 2.95 1.94 0.88
N SER A 30 2.39 1.13 1.76
CA SER A 30 2.58 1.19 3.22
C SER A 30 2.73 -0.23 3.78
N VAL A 31 3.27 -0.33 4.98
CA VAL A 31 3.32 -1.59 5.74
C VAL A 31 2.59 -1.44 7.06
N VAL A 32 2.08 -2.56 7.58
CA VAL A 32 1.62 -2.67 8.96
C VAL A 32 2.71 -3.40 9.76
N ILE A 33 3.16 -2.77 10.84
CA ILE A 33 4.12 -3.32 11.80
C ILE A 33 3.55 -3.09 13.19
N ASP A 34 3.38 -4.16 13.96
CA ASP A 34 2.85 -4.11 15.34
C ASP A 34 1.48 -3.40 15.42
N GLY A 35 0.65 -3.58 14.37
CA GLY A 35 -0.66 -2.95 14.25
C GLY A 35 -0.66 -1.51 13.74
N GLU A 36 0.50 -0.89 13.53
CA GLU A 36 0.61 0.48 13.04
C GLU A 36 0.94 0.56 11.54
N ALA A 37 0.18 1.39 10.82
CA ALA A 37 0.41 1.65 9.41
C ALA A 37 1.50 2.71 9.19
N GLN A 38 2.49 2.37 8.36
CA GLN A 38 3.60 3.26 8.01
C GLN A 38 3.79 3.29 6.49
N PHE A 39 3.74 4.48 5.89
CA PHE A 39 3.99 4.65 4.46
C PHE A 39 5.46 4.39 4.10
N ILE A 40 5.71 3.79 2.94
CA ILE A 40 7.06 3.51 2.47
C ILE A 40 7.61 4.75 1.74
N THR A 41 8.85 5.11 2.04
CA THR A 41 9.59 6.16 1.33
C THR A 41 10.88 5.61 0.74
N ASP A 42 11.52 6.39 -0.12
CA ASP A 42 12.95 6.27 -0.37
C ASP A 42 13.76 6.83 0.82
N ASP A 43 15.09 6.80 0.70
CA ASP A 43 16.02 7.29 1.72
C ASP A 43 16.03 8.82 1.85
N ASN A 44 15.46 9.55 0.88
CA ASN A 44 15.29 11.01 0.90
C ASN A 44 13.93 11.43 1.48
N GLY A 45 13.10 10.48 1.91
CA GLY A 45 11.76 10.73 2.44
C GLY A 45 10.68 10.92 1.38
N ILE A 46 10.99 10.66 0.09
CA ILE A 46 10.00 10.71 -0.99
C ILE A 46 9.16 9.43 -0.94
N PHE A 47 7.83 9.57 -0.95
CA PHE A 47 6.94 8.42 -0.94
C PHE A 47 7.16 7.48 -2.13
N LEU A 48 7.20 6.19 -1.84
CA LEU A 48 7.31 5.15 -2.85
C LEU A 48 6.04 5.13 -3.70
N ARG A 49 6.19 5.40 -5.00
CA ARG A 49 5.11 5.48 -5.97
C ARG A 49 5.41 4.67 -7.22
N ALA A 50 4.39 4.24 -7.93
CA ALA A 50 4.48 3.54 -9.22
C ALA A 50 3.24 3.81 -10.08
N HIS A 51 3.33 3.59 -11.39
CA HIS A 51 2.18 3.73 -12.31
C HIS A 51 1.51 2.39 -12.66
N SER A 52 1.95 1.30 -12.05
CA SER A 52 1.30 0.00 -12.15
C SER A 52 1.50 -0.82 -10.88
N LEU A 53 0.58 -1.76 -10.64
CA LEU A 53 0.70 -2.74 -9.58
C LEU A 53 1.99 -3.57 -9.73
N ILE A 54 2.33 -3.98 -10.94
CA ILE A 54 3.51 -4.82 -11.23
C ILE A 54 4.79 -4.05 -10.90
N GLU A 55 4.88 -2.78 -11.28
CA GLU A 55 6.04 -1.94 -10.93
C GLU A 55 6.15 -1.75 -9.41
N MET A 56 5.02 -1.58 -8.71
CA MET A 56 5.01 -1.51 -7.24
C MET A 56 5.49 -2.82 -6.60
N GLN A 57 5.04 -3.97 -7.10
CA GLN A 57 5.51 -5.29 -6.68
C GLN A 57 7.02 -5.43 -6.89
N LYS A 58 7.53 -5.01 -8.05
CA LYS A 58 8.97 -5.00 -8.35
C LYS A 58 9.78 -4.17 -7.36
N LYS A 59 9.27 -3.00 -6.94
CA LYS A 59 9.91 -2.13 -5.94
C LYS A 59 9.90 -2.77 -4.54
N CYS A 60 8.82 -3.47 -4.20
CA CYS A 60 8.62 -4.10 -2.89
C CYS A 60 9.14 -5.54 -2.78
N ARG A 61 9.71 -6.13 -3.84
CA ARG A 61 10.09 -7.56 -3.92
C ARG A 61 10.98 -8.10 -2.81
N ASN A 62 11.75 -7.23 -2.16
CA ASN A 62 12.66 -7.59 -1.08
C ASN A 62 12.02 -7.45 0.31
N ILE A 63 10.77 -6.99 0.40
CA ILE A 63 10.02 -6.92 1.65
C ILE A 63 9.41 -8.29 1.91
N LYS A 64 9.70 -8.85 3.08
CA LYS A 64 9.08 -10.09 3.55
C LYS A 64 7.81 -9.74 4.32
N ALA A 65 6.64 -9.92 3.69
CA ALA A 65 5.34 -9.64 4.32
C ALA A 65 4.51 -10.92 4.45
N ASN A 66 3.81 -11.07 5.58
CA ASN A 66 2.92 -12.22 5.79
C ASN A 66 1.68 -12.16 4.88
N LYS A 67 1.24 -10.95 4.55
CA LYS A 67 0.12 -10.68 3.65
C LYS A 67 0.45 -9.52 2.73
N GLN A 68 -0.06 -9.57 1.52
CA GLN A 68 -0.03 -8.45 0.59
C GLN A 68 -1.44 -8.17 0.09
N VAL A 69 -1.85 -6.91 0.13
CA VAL A 69 -3.20 -6.49 -0.27
C VAL A 69 -3.15 -5.29 -1.20
N LEU A 70 -4.13 -5.20 -2.08
CA LEU A 70 -4.47 -4.01 -2.85
C LEU A 70 -5.68 -3.36 -2.18
N VAL A 71 -5.57 -2.07 -1.91
CA VAL A 71 -6.60 -1.26 -1.28
C VAL A 71 -7.05 -0.18 -2.25
N HIS A 72 -8.36 0.02 -2.37
CA HIS A 72 -8.96 1.12 -3.09
C HIS A 72 -10.02 1.80 -2.22
N GLN A 73 -9.97 3.13 -2.13
CA GLN A 73 -11.00 3.93 -1.48
C GLN A 73 -11.94 4.52 -2.54
N SER A 74 -13.25 4.29 -2.38
CA SER A 74 -14.24 4.90 -3.24
C SER A 74 -14.83 6.16 -2.61
N ALA A 75 -15.01 7.22 -3.41
CA ALA A 75 -15.75 8.43 -3.03
C ALA A 75 -17.27 8.31 -3.31
N TYR A 76 -17.78 7.09 -3.51
CA TYR A 76 -19.15 6.87 -3.95
C TYR A 76 -20.18 7.41 -2.95
N ASP A 77 -19.93 7.21 -1.65
CA ASP A 77 -20.87 7.60 -0.60
C ASP A 77 -21.08 9.13 -0.61
N GLU A 78 -20.00 9.89 -0.78
CA GLU A 78 -20.03 11.35 -0.91
C GLU A 78 -20.74 11.78 -2.20
N MET A 79 -20.50 11.08 -3.31
CA MET A 79 -21.11 11.38 -4.60
C MET A 79 -22.64 11.15 -4.65
N VAL A 80 -23.17 10.25 -3.82
CA VAL A 80 -24.62 10.00 -3.70
C VAL A 80 -25.28 10.74 -2.53
N GLY A 81 -24.54 11.62 -1.85
CA GLY A 81 -25.06 12.43 -0.75
C GLY A 81 -25.27 11.66 0.55
N LEU A 82 -24.60 10.52 0.74
CA LEU A 82 -24.56 9.87 2.04
C LEU A 82 -23.68 10.69 3.02
N PRO A 83 -24.06 10.75 4.31
CA PRO A 83 -23.27 11.48 5.29
C PRO A 83 -21.90 10.82 5.50
N GLU A 84 -20.86 11.64 5.50
CA GLU A 84 -19.48 11.23 5.75
C GLU A 84 -19.37 10.43 7.07
N GLY A 85 -18.60 9.34 7.05
CA GLY A 85 -18.15 8.66 8.27
C GLY A 85 -19.06 7.55 8.83
N LYS A 86 -20.12 7.12 8.12
CA LYS A 86 -20.91 5.96 8.60
C LYS A 86 -20.27 4.60 8.30
N ARG A 87 -19.47 4.50 7.24
CA ARG A 87 -18.75 3.28 6.83
C ARG A 87 -17.46 3.66 6.12
N ASP A 88 -16.43 2.85 6.31
CA ASP A 88 -15.22 2.95 5.49
C ASP A 88 -15.48 2.25 4.16
N ASN A 89 -15.59 3.01 3.06
CA ASN A 89 -15.83 2.48 1.71
C ASN A 89 -14.53 2.00 1.05
N GLN A 90 -13.79 1.21 1.82
CA GLN A 90 -12.51 0.64 1.45
C GLN A 90 -12.70 -0.79 0.94
N LEU A 91 -12.22 -1.04 -0.27
CA LEU A 91 -12.11 -2.39 -0.81
C LEU A 91 -10.67 -2.89 -0.58
N GLU A 92 -10.52 -3.92 0.25
CA GLU A 92 -9.25 -4.65 0.44
C GLU A 92 -9.30 -5.98 -0.34
N VAL A 93 -8.34 -6.18 -1.25
CA VAL A 93 -8.21 -7.39 -2.06
C VAL A 93 -6.88 -8.05 -1.77
N LEU A 94 -6.88 -9.34 -1.42
CA LEU A 94 -5.65 -10.11 -1.29
C LEU A 94 -5.00 -10.25 -2.67
N VAL A 95 -3.73 -9.86 -2.78
CA VAL A 95 -2.95 -10.00 -4.01
C VAL A 95 -1.64 -10.72 -3.71
N ARG A 96 -1.20 -11.57 -4.64
CA ARG A 96 0.11 -12.22 -4.56
C ARG A 96 1.11 -11.44 -5.38
N ASP A 97 2.38 -11.46 -4.98
CA ASP A 97 3.46 -11.05 -5.85
C ASP A 97 3.51 -11.97 -7.08
N THR A 98 3.23 -11.37 -8.23
CA THR A 98 3.09 -12.10 -9.50
C THR A 98 4.44 -12.42 -10.14
N LYS A 99 5.52 -11.73 -9.72
CA LYS A 99 6.87 -11.85 -10.30
C LYS A 99 6.93 -11.65 -11.83
N LEU A 100 5.97 -10.93 -12.40
CA LEU A 100 5.89 -10.63 -13.84
C LEU A 100 6.77 -9.42 -14.26
N TYR A 101 7.92 -9.22 -13.61
CA TYR A 101 8.77 -8.03 -13.76
C TYR A 101 10.24 -8.33 -14.07
#